data_AF-A0A8D8YH26-F1
#
_entry.id   AF-A0A8D8YH26-F1
#
_cell.length_a   1.000
_cell.length_b   1.000
_cell.length_c   1.000
_cell.angle_alpha   90.00
_cell.angle_beta   90.00
_cell.angle_gamma   90.00
#
_symmetry.space_group_name_H-M   'P 1'
#
loop_
_entity.id
_entity.type
_entity.pdbx_description
1 polymer ?
#
loop_
_entity_poly.entity_id
_entity_poly.type
_entity_poly.pdbx_seq_one_letter_code
_entity_poly.pdbx_strand_id
1 'polypeptide(L)'
;MKFTVTRKHVSHMGRLGILSEFSRMPASQIETPIFMLYARGGVITHLTHETLQQVNTDSAILQIPFPSISIMKDAVQQSNQQSLSNFIGMKEYPSFVCLHDPFNLALQKSKRKMEVAIKGRRGNEDHSAEKFMSSIESLVPDMYQVLTQLEFTNKPKRMQVNVDRSIQFLDNCLSLHKNSEVLKKTSVIAAVQGGNNLSLRKECAVQCATRDVHGFLIDGLCSEEEATEDVDSDFVKAVLENTVPHLPPDKLRLVHGSWSPMNIVTFVRHGIDLFDSSLPLTLAERGCAFTFHYVKHSQENSSSNPVSNTNGIHTHTNGVDEIHTHTNGVDETLIHTNGVDETHTHTNGVESDKHSIDPAELILSDSSDTKVKTSNKTGTLYNPRPYEMWLQHPRYEADFTPLLTGCECYTCKNHTRAYIHHLISVKEMLASVLLSIHNLHHYYKFFKTIRQSLLSGDSNSYSFHFRDSEDE
;
A
#
# COMPACT_ATOMS: atom_id res chain seq x y z
N MET A 1 13.84 -7.68 18.11
CA MET A 1 12.97 -6.56 18.56
C MET A 1 11.76 -7.14 19.28
N LYS A 2 11.09 -6.36 20.12
CA LYS A 2 9.88 -6.76 20.85
C LYS A 2 8.67 -6.01 20.31
N PHE A 3 7.59 -6.76 20.07
CA PHE A 3 6.27 -6.19 19.80
C PHE A 3 5.41 -6.29 21.06
N THR A 4 4.76 -5.20 21.45
CA THR A 4 3.85 -5.16 22.61
C THR A 4 2.52 -4.56 22.20
N VAL A 5 1.43 -5.31 22.35
CA VAL A 5 0.06 -4.80 22.12
C VAL A 5 -0.37 -4.00 23.34
N THR A 6 -0.45 -2.67 23.21
CA THR A 6 -0.81 -1.75 24.31
C THR A 6 -2.30 -1.73 24.59
N ARG A 7 -3.14 -1.94 23.56
CA ARG A 7 -4.58 -2.10 23.72
C ARG A 7 -5.11 -3.19 22.78
N LYS A 8 -5.66 -4.25 23.39
CA LYS A 8 -6.57 -5.19 22.72
C LYS A 8 -7.98 -4.63 22.87
N HIS A 9 -8.53 -4.06 21.81
CA HIS A 9 -9.94 -3.65 21.84
C HIS A 9 -10.86 -4.86 21.59
N VAL A 10 -12.12 -4.71 21.99
CA VAL A 10 -13.20 -5.67 21.70
C VAL A 10 -13.34 -5.86 20.18
N SER A 11 -13.88 -7.01 19.76
CA SER A 11 -14.01 -7.46 18.37
C SER A 11 -14.33 -6.36 17.35
N HIS A 12 -13.63 -6.41 16.21
CA HIS A 12 -13.79 -5.59 15.00
C HIS A 12 -13.18 -4.17 14.98
N MET A 13 -12.53 -3.69 16.04
CA MET A 13 -11.82 -2.40 15.97
C MET A 13 -10.39 -2.53 15.44
N GLY A 14 -9.62 -3.51 15.91
CA GLY A 14 -8.20 -3.68 15.59
C GLY A 14 -7.31 -3.70 16.82
N ARG A 15 -6.02 -3.44 16.64
CA ARG A 15 -4.99 -3.47 17.71
C ARG A 15 -4.14 -2.21 17.68
N LEU A 16 -3.74 -1.75 18.86
CA LEU A 16 -2.67 -0.78 19.02
C LEU A 16 -1.45 -1.49 19.60
N GLY A 17 -0.30 -1.29 18.98
CA GLY A 17 0.95 -1.90 19.40
C GLY A 17 2.13 -0.96 19.33
N ILE A 18 3.25 -1.39 19.92
CA ILE A 18 4.54 -0.70 19.87
C ILE A 18 5.61 -1.73 19.53
N LEU A 19 6.42 -1.43 18.52
CA LEU A 19 7.69 -2.10 18.25
C LEU A 19 8.79 -1.34 18.98
N SER A 20 9.59 -2.06 19.75
CA SER A 20 10.64 -1.50 20.62
C SER A 20 11.82 -2.48 20.74
N GLU A 21 12.86 -2.11 21.48
CA GLU A 21 13.97 -3.01 21.79
C GLU A 21 14.65 -3.55 20.51
N PHE A 22 14.80 -2.70 19.48
CA PHE A 22 15.64 -2.98 18.32
C PHE A 22 17.10 -2.98 18.77
N SER A 23 17.88 -4.01 18.43
CA SER A 23 19.25 -4.15 18.97
C SER A 23 20.17 -2.98 18.62
N ARG A 24 19.98 -2.38 17.44
CA ARG A 24 20.77 -1.24 16.95
C ARG A 24 20.19 0.10 17.40
N MET A 25 18.92 0.12 17.82
CA MET A 25 18.17 1.32 18.21
C MET A 25 17.30 1.05 19.45
N PRO A 26 17.89 0.81 20.65
CA PRO A 26 17.13 0.33 21.82
C PRO A 26 16.06 1.30 22.31
N ALA A 27 16.28 2.60 22.12
CA ALA A 27 15.34 3.67 22.49
C ALA A 27 14.24 3.95 21.46
N SER A 28 14.30 3.34 20.26
CA SER A 28 13.29 3.55 19.23
C SER A 28 11.97 2.88 19.61
N GLN A 29 10.87 3.61 19.43
CA GLN A 29 9.51 3.12 19.61
C GLN A 29 8.68 3.48 18.37
N ILE A 30 8.01 2.47 17.80
CA ILE A 30 7.23 2.60 16.56
C ILE A 30 5.81 2.11 16.85
N GLU A 31 4.85 3.02 16.78
CA GLU A 31 3.43 2.71 17.01
C GLU A 31 2.82 1.96 15.81
N THR A 32 1.99 0.94 16.09
CA THR A 32 1.18 0.24 15.07
C THR A 32 -0.32 0.49 15.27
N PRO A 33 -1.14 0.50 14.20
CA PRO A 33 -0.77 0.31 12.79
C PRO A 33 0.00 1.47 12.15
N ILE A 34 0.94 1.13 11.28
CA ILE A 34 1.76 2.05 10.47
C ILE A 34 2.25 1.34 9.18
N PHE A 35 2.72 2.11 8.20
CA PHE A 35 3.36 1.59 7.00
C PHE A 35 4.89 1.71 7.05
N MET A 36 5.57 0.85 6.31
CA MET A 36 7.02 0.87 6.11
C MET A 36 7.37 1.67 4.84
N LEU A 37 8.47 2.41 4.89
CA LEU A 37 9.00 3.15 3.74
C LEU A 37 9.72 2.18 2.80
N TYR A 38 9.20 2.05 1.58
CA TYR A 38 9.86 1.28 0.53
C TYR A 38 11.18 1.94 0.10
N ALA A 39 12.27 1.17 0.14
CA ALA A 39 13.62 1.64 -0.21
C ALA A 39 14.33 0.66 -1.16
N ARG A 40 14.30 0.96 -2.45
CA ARG A 40 14.91 0.13 -3.50
C ARG A 40 16.43 0.29 -3.50
N GLY A 41 17.15 -0.77 -3.14
CA GLY A 41 18.60 -0.71 -2.98
C GLY A 41 19.05 0.16 -1.80
N GLY A 42 18.17 0.41 -0.82
CA GLY A 42 18.43 1.25 0.35
C GLY A 42 18.06 2.73 0.20
N VAL A 43 17.64 3.18 -0.98
CA VAL A 43 17.18 4.56 -1.23
C VAL A 43 15.66 4.58 -1.40
N ILE A 44 14.98 5.51 -0.73
CA ILE A 44 13.53 5.72 -0.86
C ILE A 44 13.25 6.34 -2.23
N THR A 45 12.29 5.78 -2.96
CA THR A 45 12.02 6.20 -4.35
C THR A 45 11.72 7.70 -4.41
N HIS A 46 12.38 8.40 -5.35
CA HIS A 46 12.31 9.86 -5.59
C HIS A 46 12.82 10.78 -4.45
N LEU A 47 13.11 10.30 -3.24
CA LEU A 47 13.43 11.15 -2.10
C LEU A 47 14.88 11.01 -1.64
N THR A 48 15.61 12.12 -1.62
CA THR A 48 16.90 12.20 -0.90
C THR A 48 16.66 12.17 0.62
N HIS A 49 17.72 11.95 1.40
CA HIS A 49 17.63 11.96 2.86
C HIS A 49 17.14 13.31 3.42
N GLU A 50 17.55 14.42 2.81
CA GLU A 50 17.11 15.79 3.14
C GLU A 50 15.67 16.02 2.71
N THR A 51 15.28 15.53 1.52
CA THR A 51 13.91 15.67 1.01
C THR A 51 12.93 14.85 1.84
N LEU A 52 13.37 13.71 2.38
CA LEU A 52 12.58 12.88 3.29
C LEU A 52 12.12 13.65 4.53
N GLN A 53 12.90 14.61 5.03
CA GLN A 53 12.54 15.45 6.19
C GLN A 53 11.30 16.32 5.94
N GLN A 54 10.87 16.49 4.68
CA GLN A 54 9.61 17.17 4.33
C GLN A 54 8.37 16.27 4.50
N VAL A 55 8.58 14.96 4.67
CA VAL A 55 7.56 13.98 5.04
C VAL A 55 7.74 13.68 6.53
N ASN A 56 6.67 13.64 7.32
CA ASN A 56 6.82 13.15 8.69
C ASN A 56 7.03 11.63 8.63
N THR A 57 8.27 11.21 8.85
CA THR A 57 8.70 9.80 8.90
C THR A 57 9.28 9.42 10.25
N ASP A 58 8.94 10.19 11.29
CA ASP A 58 9.33 9.91 12.67
C ASP A 58 8.87 8.48 13.01
N SER A 59 9.82 7.64 13.43
CA SER A 59 9.60 6.22 13.75
C SER A 59 9.24 5.30 12.57
N ALA A 60 9.65 5.58 11.33
CA ALA A 60 9.45 4.65 10.21
C ALA A 60 10.40 3.43 10.21
N ILE A 61 10.04 2.39 9.44
CA ILE A 61 10.86 1.21 9.12
C ILE A 61 11.18 1.25 7.62
N LEU A 62 12.42 0.94 7.23
CA LEU A 62 12.76 0.77 5.81
C LEU A 62 12.47 -0.66 5.35
N GLN A 63 11.52 -0.82 4.44
CA GLN A 63 11.30 -2.07 3.71
C GLN A 63 12.22 -2.09 2.47
N ILE A 64 13.15 -3.04 2.44
CA ILE A 64 14.16 -3.17 1.39
C ILE A 64 13.92 -4.51 0.68
N PRO A 65 13.53 -4.52 -0.61
CA PRO A 65 13.41 -5.75 -1.38
C PRO A 65 14.74 -6.47 -1.49
N PHE A 66 14.81 -7.74 -1.08
CA PHE A 66 15.97 -8.61 -1.26
C PHE A 66 16.56 -8.57 -2.69
N PRO A 67 15.76 -8.61 -3.79
CA PRO A 67 16.30 -8.56 -5.15
C PRO A 67 17.01 -7.25 -5.50
N SER A 68 16.74 -6.18 -4.74
CA SER A 68 17.35 -4.86 -4.93
C SER A 68 18.68 -4.68 -4.21
N ILE A 69 18.95 -5.50 -3.17
CA ILE A 69 20.09 -5.39 -2.26
C ILE A 69 21.03 -6.61 -2.30
N SER A 70 20.58 -7.79 -2.74
CA SER A 70 21.32 -9.06 -2.67
C SER A 70 22.71 -9.01 -3.33
N ILE A 71 22.85 -8.27 -4.42
CA ILE A 71 24.12 -8.04 -5.13
C ILE A 71 25.16 -7.25 -4.31
N MET A 72 24.72 -6.46 -3.32
CA MET A 72 25.61 -5.64 -2.48
C MET A 72 26.06 -6.37 -1.21
N LYS A 73 25.61 -7.61 -0.97
CA LYS A 73 25.92 -8.35 0.25
C LYS A 73 27.43 -8.43 0.53
N ASP A 74 28.24 -8.66 -0.51
CA ASP A 74 29.70 -8.78 -0.37
C ASP A 74 30.34 -7.42 -0.05
N ALA A 75 29.78 -6.33 -0.59
CA ALA A 75 30.21 -4.96 -0.30
C ALA A 75 29.82 -4.52 1.11
N VAL A 76 28.64 -4.90 1.61
CA VAL A 76 28.22 -4.68 3.00
C VAL A 76 29.16 -5.45 3.94
N GLN A 77 29.40 -6.74 3.67
CA GLN A 77 30.26 -7.60 4.49
C GLN A 77 31.75 -7.17 4.50
N GLN A 78 32.27 -6.66 3.39
CA GLN A 78 33.63 -6.10 3.31
C GLN A 78 33.75 -4.70 3.91
N SER A 79 32.62 -3.99 4.09
CA SER A 79 32.64 -2.68 4.74
C SER A 79 32.87 -2.83 6.24
N ASN A 80 33.48 -1.82 6.86
CA ASN A 80 33.54 -1.71 8.33
C ASN A 80 32.17 -1.37 8.97
N GLN A 81 31.08 -1.35 8.19
CA GLN A 81 29.73 -1.05 8.67
C GLN A 81 29.01 -2.34 9.07
N GLN A 82 28.86 -2.54 10.37
CA GLN A 82 28.34 -3.78 10.99
C GLN A 82 26.87 -4.12 10.68
N SER A 83 26.18 -3.37 9.80
CA SER A 83 24.79 -3.64 9.40
C SER A 83 24.40 -2.92 8.12
N LEU A 84 23.42 -3.46 7.41
CA LEU A 84 22.83 -2.88 6.19
C LEU A 84 22.42 -1.42 6.37
N SER A 85 21.67 -1.07 7.44
CA SER A 85 21.22 0.30 7.71
C SER A 85 22.37 1.30 7.81
N ASN A 86 23.52 0.89 8.35
CA ASN A 86 24.70 1.76 8.43
C ASN A 86 25.37 1.91 7.06
N PHE A 87 25.48 0.83 6.28
CA PHE A 87 26.08 0.85 4.94
C PHE A 87 25.33 1.76 3.96
N ILE A 88 23.99 1.74 3.99
CA ILE A 88 23.15 2.59 3.11
C ILE A 88 22.98 4.03 3.64
N GLY A 89 23.64 4.40 4.75
CA GLY A 89 23.54 5.72 5.38
C GLY A 89 22.27 5.96 6.23
N MET A 90 21.31 5.03 6.22
CA MET A 90 20.00 5.16 6.89
C MET A 90 20.01 4.60 8.32
N LYS A 91 21.02 4.98 9.11
CA LYS A 91 21.22 4.52 10.50
C LYS A 91 20.06 4.84 11.46
N GLU A 92 19.15 5.74 11.08
CA GLU A 92 18.05 6.22 11.95
C GLU A 92 16.75 5.44 11.74
N TYR A 93 16.75 4.43 10.88
CA TYR A 93 15.59 3.60 10.57
C TYR A 93 15.91 2.11 10.71
N PRO A 94 15.08 1.29 11.38
CA PRO A 94 15.20 -0.17 11.33
C PRO A 94 15.02 -0.70 9.90
N SER A 95 15.86 -1.66 9.50
CA SER A 95 15.78 -2.32 8.19
C SER A 95 14.97 -3.61 8.24
N PHE A 96 14.04 -3.77 7.30
CA PHE A 96 13.31 -5.00 7.04
C PHE A 96 13.59 -5.47 5.61
N VAL A 97 14.23 -6.63 5.47
CA VAL A 97 14.47 -7.25 4.15
C VAL A 97 13.27 -8.15 3.80
N CYS A 98 12.43 -7.70 2.86
CA CYS A 98 11.34 -8.51 2.31
C CYS A 98 11.83 -9.35 1.11
N LEU A 99 11.25 -10.53 0.91
CA LEU A 99 11.77 -11.51 -0.06
C LEU A 99 11.57 -11.06 -1.51
N HIS A 100 10.45 -10.42 -1.79
CA HIS A 100 10.07 -9.91 -3.10
C HIS A 100 9.98 -8.38 -3.09
N ASP A 101 9.95 -7.78 -4.27
CA ASP A 101 9.70 -6.36 -4.45
C ASP A 101 8.17 -6.14 -4.51
N PRO A 102 7.52 -5.55 -3.48
CA PRO A 102 6.07 -5.34 -3.48
C PRO A 102 5.64 -4.26 -4.49
N PHE A 103 6.57 -3.42 -4.94
CA PHE A 103 6.34 -2.37 -5.91
C PHE A 103 6.45 -2.87 -7.36
N ASN A 104 7.32 -3.86 -7.59
CA ASN A 104 7.53 -4.49 -8.90
C ASN A 104 7.59 -6.01 -8.76
N LEU A 105 6.46 -6.63 -8.39
CA LEU A 105 6.41 -8.07 -8.13
C LEU A 105 6.63 -8.88 -9.41
N ALA A 106 7.81 -9.49 -9.53
CA ALA A 106 8.20 -10.28 -10.69
C ALA A 106 8.53 -11.73 -10.28
N LEU A 107 7.50 -12.51 -9.95
CA LEU A 107 7.66 -13.91 -9.55
C LEU A 107 8.32 -14.73 -10.65
N GLN A 108 9.18 -15.67 -10.26
CA GLN A 108 9.88 -16.58 -11.16
C GLN A 108 9.76 -18.01 -10.64
N LYS A 109 9.73 -19.00 -11.55
CA LYS A 109 9.61 -20.41 -11.20
C LYS A 109 10.98 -21.08 -11.26
N SER A 110 11.48 -21.53 -10.11
CA SER A 110 12.69 -22.37 -10.08
C SER A 110 12.41 -23.70 -10.78
N LYS A 111 13.40 -24.20 -11.53
CA LYS A 111 13.40 -25.55 -12.08
C LYS A 111 13.86 -26.60 -11.06
N ARG A 112 14.42 -26.17 -9.93
CA ARG A 112 15.02 -27.03 -8.91
C ARG A 112 14.04 -27.23 -7.75
N LYS A 113 14.21 -28.35 -7.01
CA LYS A 113 13.41 -28.65 -5.82
C LYS A 113 14.08 -27.97 -4.61
N MET A 114 13.29 -27.37 -3.73
CA MET A 114 13.78 -26.61 -2.56
C MET A 114 14.70 -25.43 -2.91
N GLU A 115 14.47 -24.81 -4.07
CA GLU A 115 15.04 -23.50 -4.43
C GLU A 115 13.92 -22.56 -4.90
N VAL A 116 14.06 -21.27 -4.64
CA VAL A 116 13.16 -20.20 -5.10
C VAL A 116 13.91 -19.33 -6.09
N ALA A 117 13.34 -19.11 -7.28
CA ALA A 117 13.93 -18.22 -8.27
C ALA A 117 13.58 -16.77 -7.94
N ILE A 118 14.61 -15.93 -7.83
CA ILE A 118 14.48 -14.50 -7.51
C ILE A 118 15.06 -13.69 -8.67
N LYS A 119 14.28 -12.74 -9.19
CA LYS A 119 14.71 -11.87 -10.30
C LYS A 119 15.56 -10.70 -9.78
N GLY A 120 16.88 -10.86 -9.79
CA GLY A 120 17.83 -9.79 -9.48
C GLY A 120 18.16 -8.92 -10.69
N ARG A 121 18.99 -7.87 -10.48
CA ARG A 121 19.45 -6.99 -11.58
C ARG A 121 20.29 -7.72 -12.64
N ARG A 122 20.98 -8.79 -12.27
CA ARG A 122 21.82 -9.64 -13.17
C ARG A 122 21.03 -10.79 -13.83
N GLY A 123 19.70 -10.81 -13.68
CA GLY A 123 18.85 -11.89 -14.14
C GLY A 123 18.29 -12.74 -13.00
N ASN A 124 17.73 -13.90 -13.35
CA ASN A 124 17.13 -14.81 -12.39
C ASN A 124 18.21 -15.63 -11.67
N GLU A 125 18.11 -15.69 -10.35
CA GLU A 125 19.00 -16.49 -9.51
C GLU A 125 18.16 -17.44 -8.63
N ASP A 126 18.49 -18.73 -8.64
CA ASP A 126 17.89 -19.69 -7.72
C ASP A 126 18.55 -19.59 -6.33
N HIS A 127 17.72 -19.57 -5.28
CA HIS A 127 18.15 -19.52 -3.88
C HIS A 127 17.62 -20.73 -3.10
N SER A 128 18.53 -21.50 -2.50
CA SER A 128 18.22 -22.42 -1.40
C SER A 128 18.17 -21.66 -0.06
N ALA A 129 17.75 -22.33 1.01
CA ALA A 129 17.75 -21.74 2.36
C ALA A 129 19.16 -21.30 2.79
N GLU A 130 20.19 -22.11 2.52
CA GLU A 130 21.59 -21.84 2.87
C GLU A 130 22.11 -20.61 2.13
N LYS A 131 21.86 -20.53 0.81
CA LYS A 131 22.29 -19.42 -0.03
C LYS A 131 21.57 -18.10 0.30
N PHE A 132 20.29 -18.19 0.64
CA PHE A 132 19.51 -17.06 1.13
C PHE A 132 20.04 -16.58 2.49
N MET A 133 20.16 -17.48 3.47
CA MET A 133 20.61 -17.15 4.82
C MET A 133 22.03 -16.60 4.86
N SER A 134 22.97 -17.17 4.10
CA SER A 134 24.32 -16.59 3.92
C SER A 134 24.27 -15.15 3.42
N SER A 135 23.28 -14.81 2.58
CA SER A 135 23.11 -13.44 2.11
C SER A 135 22.49 -12.52 3.17
N ILE A 136 21.62 -13.04 4.04
CA ILE A 136 21.10 -12.31 5.21
C ILE A 136 22.21 -12.09 6.26
N GLU A 137 23.11 -13.06 6.46
CA GLU A 137 24.29 -12.92 7.34
C GLU A 137 25.27 -11.85 6.87
N SER A 138 25.51 -11.73 5.56
CA SER A 138 26.32 -10.65 4.99
C SER A 138 25.66 -9.26 5.10
N LEU A 139 24.33 -9.20 5.17
CA LEU A 139 23.56 -7.94 5.24
C LEU A 139 23.29 -7.47 6.68
N VAL A 140 23.07 -8.40 7.63
CA VAL A 140 22.69 -8.13 9.03
C VAL A 140 21.58 -7.06 9.16
N PRO A 141 20.35 -7.32 8.64
CA PRO A 141 19.23 -6.40 8.81
C PRO A 141 18.64 -6.48 10.22
N ASP A 142 17.83 -5.49 10.62
CA ASP A 142 17.11 -5.54 11.90
C ASP A 142 15.97 -6.58 11.88
N MET A 143 15.41 -6.85 10.69
CA MET A 143 14.37 -7.84 10.42
C MET A 143 14.50 -8.46 9.01
N TYR A 144 14.04 -9.69 8.80
CA TYR A 144 13.89 -10.26 7.45
C TYR A 144 12.68 -11.21 7.33
N GLN A 145 12.12 -11.29 6.13
CA GLN A 145 11.17 -12.32 5.71
C GLN A 145 11.94 -13.61 5.37
N VAL A 146 11.49 -14.76 5.87
CA VAL A 146 12.07 -16.06 5.50
C VAL A 146 11.86 -16.38 4.01
N LEU A 147 12.76 -17.20 3.45
CA LEU A 147 12.59 -17.75 2.10
C LEU A 147 11.24 -18.49 2.02
N THR A 148 10.46 -18.23 0.96
CA THR A 148 9.05 -18.63 0.86
C THR A 148 8.73 -19.04 -0.58
N GLN A 149 7.91 -20.08 -0.77
CA GLN A 149 7.44 -20.49 -2.09
C GLN A 149 6.17 -19.72 -2.45
N LEU A 150 6.34 -18.51 -2.99
CA LEU A 150 5.23 -17.72 -3.54
C LEU A 150 5.03 -18.06 -5.04
N GLU A 151 3.84 -18.52 -5.40
CA GLU A 151 3.37 -18.69 -6.78
C GLU A 151 1.84 -18.54 -6.80
N PHE A 152 1.33 -17.62 -7.62
CA PHE A 152 -0.10 -17.43 -7.80
C PHE A 152 -0.69 -18.61 -8.59
N THR A 153 -1.67 -19.29 -8.00
CA THR A 153 -2.29 -20.47 -8.60
C THR A 153 -3.62 -20.83 -7.95
N ASN A 154 -4.66 -21.06 -8.77
CA ASN A 154 -5.95 -21.57 -8.32
C ASN A 154 -6.00 -23.11 -8.24
N LYS A 155 -4.88 -23.82 -8.48
CA LYS A 155 -4.83 -25.30 -8.50
C LYS A 155 -4.59 -25.84 -7.07
N PRO A 156 -5.54 -26.56 -6.43
CA PRO A 156 -5.41 -26.95 -5.02
C PRO A 156 -4.13 -27.73 -4.68
N LYS A 157 -3.77 -28.71 -5.53
CA LYS A 157 -2.52 -29.48 -5.37
C LYS A 157 -1.26 -28.61 -5.43
N ARG A 158 -1.28 -27.49 -6.17
CA ARG A 158 -0.13 -26.57 -6.25
C ARG A 158 -0.10 -25.62 -5.05
N MET A 159 -1.27 -25.15 -4.58
CA MET A 159 -1.36 -24.37 -3.34
C MET A 159 -0.84 -25.15 -2.12
N GLN A 160 -1.20 -26.44 -1.98
CA GLN A 160 -0.63 -27.30 -0.93
C GLN A 160 0.90 -27.35 -1.03
N VAL A 161 1.45 -27.62 -2.22
CA VAL A 161 2.91 -27.67 -2.44
C VAL A 161 3.59 -26.33 -2.10
N ASN A 162 2.93 -25.19 -2.30
CA ASN A 162 3.45 -23.88 -1.89
C ASN A 162 3.48 -23.72 -0.36
N VAL A 163 2.43 -24.17 0.33
CA VAL A 163 2.38 -24.22 1.81
C VAL A 163 3.46 -25.15 2.36
N ASP A 164 3.48 -26.42 1.93
CA ASP A 164 4.42 -27.44 2.42
C ASP A 164 5.88 -27.01 2.26
N ARG A 165 6.22 -26.41 1.10
CA ARG A 165 7.57 -25.88 0.83
C ARG A 165 7.90 -24.66 1.68
N SER A 166 6.95 -23.76 1.91
CA SER A 166 7.17 -22.56 2.71
C SER A 166 7.40 -22.90 4.18
N ILE A 167 6.70 -23.91 4.72
CA ILE A 167 7.00 -24.47 6.05
C ILE A 167 8.39 -25.11 6.10
N GLN A 168 8.77 -25.90 5.09
CA GLN A 168 10.12 -26.48 5.02
C GLN A 168 11.22 -25.39 4.92
N PHE A 169 11.00 -24.32 4.16
CA PHE A 169 11.93 -23.19 4.11
C PHE A 169 12.00 -22.43 5.43
N LEU A 170 10.87 -22.22 6.12
CA LEU A 170 10.82 -21.62 7.46
C LEU A 170 11.68 -22.43 8.44
N ASP A 171 11.48 -23.75 8.50
CA ASP A 171 12.24 -24.62 9.42
C ASP A 171 13.74 -24.64 9.10
N ASN A 172 14.10 -24.71 7.80
CA ASN A 172 15.51 -24.65 7.36
C ASN A 172 16.15 -23.29 7.69
N CYS A 173 15.47 -22.18 7.40
CA CYS A 173 15.97 -20.83 7.69
C CYS A 173 16.12 -20.59 9.20
N LEU A 174 15.19 -21.11 10.03
CA LEU A 174 15.28 -21.02 11.49
C LEU A 174 16.42 -21.87 12.07
N SER A 175 16.68 -23.04 11.50
CA SER A 175 17.84 -23.88 11.88
C SER A 175 19.16 -23.14 11.63
N LEU A 176 19.31 -22.56 10.43
CA LEU A 176 20.47 -21.76 10.05
C LEU A 176 20.60 -20.49 10.91
N HIS A 177 19.50 -19.78 11.13
CA HIS A 177 19.45 -18.58 11.98
C HIS A 177 19.94 -18.85 13.42
N LYS A 178 19.50 -19.97 14.03
CA LYS A 178 19.92 -20.35 15.40
C LYS A 178 21.42 -20.63 15.51
N ASN A 179 22.04 -21.10 14.44
CA ASN A 179 23.48 -21.37 14.37
C ASN A 179 24.32 -20.13 13.98
N SER A 180 23.67 -19.02 13.60
CA SER A 180 24.34 -17.81 13.16
C SER A 180 24.58 -16.83 14.31
N GLU A 181 25.85 -16.62 14.68
CA GLU A 181 26.22 -15.67 15.73
C GLU A 181 25.81 -14.23 15.41
N VAL A 182 25.89 -13.81 14.14
CA VAL A 182 25.58 -12.43 13.71
C VAL A 182 24.08 -12.15 13.66
N LEU A 183 23.24 -13.16 13.41
CA LEU A 183 21.78 -12.98 13.29
C LEU A 183 21.01 -13.14 14.60
N LYS A 184 21.65 -13.50 15.73
CA LYS A 184 21.00 -13.71 17.05
C LYS A 184 20.09 -12.58 17.53
N LYS A 185 20.24 -11.36 17.00
CA LYS A 185 19.45 -10.17 17.37
C LYS A 185 18.55 -9.66 16.24
N THR A 186 18.62 -10.26 15.07
CA THR A 186 17.78 -9.97 13.90
C THR A 186 16.42 -10.65 14.07
N SER A 187 15.34 -9.94 13.77
CA SER A 187 13.98 -10.46 13.99
C SER A 187 13.48 -11.25 12.76
N VAL A 188 12.98 -12.47 12.97
CA VAL A 188 12.52 -13.36 11.89
C VAL A 188 11.02 -13.20 11.64
N ILE A 189 10.62 -12.99 10.38
CA ILE A 189 9.22 -12.94 9.95
C ILE A 189 8.87 -14.16 9.09
N ALA A 190 7.92 -14.98 9.55
CA ALA A 190 7.37 -16.09 8.76
C ALA A 190 6.36 -15.57 7.73
N ALA A 191 6.22 -16.26 6.59
CA ALA A 191 5.16 -15.98 5.62
C ALA A 191 4.05 -17.04 5.72
N VAL A 192 2.80 -16.59 5.84
CA VAL A 192 1.61 -17.43 5.84
C VAL A 192 1.03 -17.45 4.43
N GLN A 193 1.12 -18.60 3.79
CA GLN A 193 0.67 -18.88 2.43
C GLN A 193 -0.74 -19.50 2.42
N GLY A 194 -1.22 -19.91 1.24
CA GLY A 194 -2.51 -20.60 1.07
C GLY A 194 -3.37 -20.03 -0.07
N GLY A 195 -2.98 -18.89 -0.67
CA GLY A 195 -3.72 -18.26 -1.75
C GLY A 195 -5.15 -17.87 -1.33
N ASN A 196 -6.13 -18.26 -2.14
CA ASN A 196 -7.56 -18.12 -1.84
C ASN A 196 -8.17 -19.33 -1.10
N ASN A 197 -7.39 -20.37 -0.79
CA ASN A 197 -7.90 -21.54 -0.09
C ASN A 197 -7.88 -21.34 1.43
N LEU A 198 -9.05 -21.08 2.02
CA LEU A 198 -9.23 -20.81 3.44
C LEU A 198 -8.77 -21.95 4.37
N SER A 199 -8.87 -23.21 3.92
CA SER A 199 -8.38 -24.36 4.70
C SER A 199 -6.85 -24.40 4.74
N LEU A 200 -6.19 -24.15 3.60
CA LEU A 200 -4.72 -24.07 3.52
C LEU A 200 -4.17 -22.84 4.25
N ARG A 201 -4.89 -21.72 4.23
CA ARG A 201 -4.59 -20.51 5.02
C ARG A 201 -4.54 -20.84 6.52
N LYS A 202 -5.59 -21.48 7.02
CA LYS A 202 -5.67 -21.97 8.41
C LYS A 202 -4.56 -22.95 8.74
N GLU A 203 -4.32 -23.95 7.89
CA GLU A 203 -3.26 -24.94 8.07
C GLU A 203 -1.88 -24.28 8.16
N CYS A 204 -1.55 -23.41 7.20
CA CYS A 204 -0.29 -22.68 7.17
C CYS A 204 -0.14 -21.76 8.38
N ALA A 205 -1.20 -21.06 8.80
CA ALA A 205 -1.18 -20.21 9.99
C ALA A 205 -0.89 -21.02 11.26
N VAL A 206 -1.60 -22.14 11.47
CA VAL A 206 -1.38 -23.05 12.61
C VAL A 206 0.05 -23.60 12.61
N GLN A 207 0.58 -24.01 11.45
CA GLN A 207 1.95 -24.51 11.36
C GLN A 207 2.99 -23.41 11.63
N CYS A 208 2.87 -22.22 11.03
CA CYS A 208 3.77 -21.10 11.29
C CYS A 208 3.74 -20.67 12.77
N ALA A 209 2.56 -20.71 13.41
CA ALA A 209 2.37 -20.31 14.81
C ALA A 209 3.14 -21.18 15.83
N THR A 210 3.55 -22.41 15.48
CA THR A 210 4.35 -23.26 16.38
C THR A 210 5.86 -22.98 16.33
N ARG A 211 6.32 -22.09 15.44
CA ARG A 211 7.73 -21.73 15.29
C ARG A 211 8.07 -20.46 16.08
N ASP A 212 9.30 -20.40 16.58
CA ASP A 212 9.81 -19.21 17.27
C ASP A 212 10.19 -18.12 16.27
N VAL A 213 9.19 -17.31 15.90
CA VAL A 213 9.32 -16.14 15.03
C VAL A 213 8.79 -14.89 15.70
N HIS A 214 9.13 -13.73 15.16
CA HIS A 214 8.76 -12.42 15.72
C HIS A 214 7.47 -11.87 15.10
N GLY A 215 7.11 -12.33 13.89
CA GLY A 215 5.88 -11.93 13.22
C GLY A 215 5.53 -12.78 12.00
N PHE A 216 4.39 -12.45 11.41
CA PHE A 216 3.76 -13.19 10.32
C PHE A 216 3.31 -12.24 9.20
N LEU A 217 3.92 -12.37 8.02
CA LEU A 217 3.43 -11.79 6.78
C LEU A 217 2.26 -12.63 6.27
N ILE A 218 1.08 -12.05 6.05
CA ILE A 218 -0.01 -12.72 5.34
C ILE A 218 0.24 -12.49 3.85
N ASP A 219 0.79 -13.50 3.20
CA ASP A 219 1.43 -13.40 1.88
C ASP A 219 0.56 -14.01 0.77
N GLY A 220 0.81 -13.66 -0.50
CA GLY A 220 0.09 -14.23 -1.65
C GLY A 220 -1.41 -13.93 -1.65
N LEU A 221 -1.80 -12.70 -1.27
CA LEU A 221 -3.17 -12.19 -1.38
C LEU A 221 -3.45 -11.50 -2.73
N CYS A 222 -2.40 -11.04 -3.42
CA CYS A 222 -2.47 -10.48 -4.78
C CYS A 222 -2.68 -11.58 -5.85
N SER A 223 -2.78 -11.20 -7.12
CA SER A 223 -2.72 -12.12 -8.26
C SER A 223 -1.82 -11.55 -9.39
N GLU A 224 -1.60 -12.31 -10.48
CA GLU A 224 -0.90 -11.81 -11.68
C GLU A 224 -1.84 -11.04 -12.63
N GLU A 225 -3.16 -11.20 -12.46
CA GLU A 225 -4.20 -10.76 -13.41
C GLU A 225 -4.95 -9.51 -12.93
N GLU A 226 -4.91 -9.22 -11.63
CA GLU A 226 -5.68 -8.17 -10.94
C GLU A 226 -4.73 -7.23 -10.18
N ALA A 227 -4.95 -5.92 -10.28
CA ALA A 227 -4.18 -4.95 -9.51
C ALA A 227 -4.56 -5.03 -8.02
N THR A 228 -3.60 -4.87 -7.10
CA THR A 228 -3.84 -5.03 -5.65
C THR A 228 -4.79 -3.96 -5.10
N GLU A 229 -4.90 -2.83 -5.79
CA GLU A 229 -5.86 -1.78 -5.54
C GLU A 229 -7.32 -2.24 -5.69
N ASP A 230 -7.58 -3.19 -6.58
CA ASP A 230 -8.92 -3.58 -7.03
C ASP A 230 -9.44 -4.86 -6.36
N VAL A 231 -8.56 -5.58 -5.64
CA VAL A 231 -8.91 -6.80 -4.90
C VAL A 231 -10.03 -6.53 -3.89
N ASP A 232 -11.09 -7.35 -3.97
CA ASP A 232 -12.29 -7.22 -3.15
C ASP A 232 -12.04 -7.31 -1.62
N SER A 233 -12.72 -6.42 -0.87
CA SER A 233 -12.68 -6.38 0.59
C SER A 233 -13.32 -7.59 1.26
N ASP A 234 -14.35 -8.21 0.68
CA ASP A 234 -14.96 -9.42 1.26
C ASP A 234 -14.04 -10.65 1.10
N PHE A 235 -13.33 -10.77 -0.02
CA PHE A 235 -12.22 -11.74 -0.16
C PHE A 235 -11.13 -11.52 0.91
N VAL A 236 -10.63 -10.29 1.06
CA VAL A 236 -9.62 -9.93 2.06
C VAL A 236 -10.10 -10.30 3.48
N LYS A 237 -11.33 -9.93 3.83
CA LYS A 237 -11.97 -10.26 5.11
C LYS A 237 -12.04 -11.77 5.32
N ALA A 238 -12.55 -12.54 4.37
CA ALA A 238 -12.69 -14.00 4.48
C ALA A 238 -11.33 -14.69 4.73
N VAL A 239 -10.26 -14.24 4.07
CA VAL A 239 -8.91 -14.76 4.32
C VAL A 239 -8.44 -14.40 5.73
N LEU A 240 -8.65 -13.17 6.19
CA LEU A 240 -8.23 -12.72 7.52
C LEU A 240 -8.96 -13.47 8.64
N GLU A 241 -10.28 -13.63 8.53
CA GLU A 241 -11.11 -14.39 9.49
C GLU A 241 -10.66 -15.86 9.61
N ASN A 242 -10.14 -16.47 8.53
CA ASN A 242 -9.63 -17.85 8.53
C ASN A 242 -8.13 -17.99 8.81
N THR A 243 -7.38 -16.88 8.88
CA THR A 243 -5.93 -16.89 9.10
C THR A 243 -5.58 -16.36 10.49
N VAL A 244 -6.08 -15.17 10.82
CA VAL A 244 -5.66 -14.39 11.98
C VAL A 244 -5.96 -15.05 13.34
N PRO A 245 -7.11 -15.71 13.56
CA PRO A 245 -7.40 -16.37 14.84
C PRO A 245 -6.42 -17.50 15.21
N HIS A 246 -5.64 -17.98 14.24
CA HIS A 246 -4.64 -19.03 14.42
C HIS A 246 -3.22 -18.50 14.64
N LEU A 247 -3.02 -17.17 14.63
CA LEU A 247 -1.72 -16.53 14.85
C LEU A 247 -1.62 -15.94 16.27
N PRO A 248 -0.49 -16.13 16.99
CA PRO A 248 -0.29 -15.60 18.34
C PRO A 248 -0.64 -14.11 18.46
N PRO A 249 -1.38 -13.69 19.50
CA PRO A 249 -1.90 -12.34 19.61
C PRO A 249 -0.83 -11.31 20.01
N ASP A 250 0.29 -11.75 20.55
CA ASP A 250 1.47 -10.99 20.98
C ASP A 250 2.52 -10.81 19.88
N LYS A 251 2.32 -11.42 18.70
CA LYS A 251 3.24 -11.35 17.56
C LYS A 251 2.76 -10.36 16.49
N LEU A 252 3.75 -9.81 15.79
CA LEU A 252 3.58 -8.80 14.75
C LEU A 252 2.91 -9.40 13.50
N ARG A 253 2.03 -8.65 12.83
CA ARG A 253 1.35 -9.12 11.61
C ARG A 253 1.49 -8.09 10.48
N LEU A 254 1.88 -8.54 9.30
CA LEU A 254 2.19 -7.68 8.17
C LEU A 254 1.42 -8.09 6.92
N VAL A 255 1.23 -7.15 5.99
CA VAL A 255 0.82 -7.41 4.60
C VAL A 255 1.70 -6.63 3.63
N HIS A 256 1.74 -7.05 2.36
CA HIS A 256 2.48 -6.38 1.29
C HIS A 256 1.57 -6.11 0.09
N GLY A 257 1.85 -5.05 -0.67
CA GLY A 257 1.16 -4.70 -1.92
C GLY A 257 0.32 -3.42 -1.86
N SER A 258 -0.08 -2.92 -3.04
CA SER A 258 -0.75 -1.62 -3.22
C SER A 258 -2.23 -1.66 -2.81
N TRP A 259 -2.52 -1.89 -1.53
CA TRP A 259 -3.89 -2.03 -1.03
C TRP A 259 -4.64 -0.70 -1.00
N SER A 260 -5.86 -0.69 -1.53
CA SER A 260 -6.78 0.46 -1.42
C SER A 260 -6.98 0.88 0.04
N PRO A 261 -7.26 2.17 0.33
CA PRO A 261 -7.48 2.63 1.70
C PRO A 261 -8.59 1.87 2.44
N MET A 262 -9.63 1.41 1.73
CA MET A 262 -10.68 0.56 2.32
C MET A 262 -10.13 -0.79 2.77
N ASN A 263 -9.31 -1.45 1.94
CA ASN A 263 -8.63 -2.69 2.31
C ASN A 263 -7.69 -2.49 3.50
N ILE A 264 -6.95 -1.36 3.58
CA ILE A 264 -6.14 -1.01 4.76
C ILE A 264 -7.00 -0.97 6.04
N VAL A 265 -8.17 -0.33 6.00
CA VAL A 265 -9.10 -0.31 7.15
C VAL A 265 -9.57 -1.72 7.51
N THR A 266 -9.91 -2.55 6.52
CA THR A 266 -10.29 -3.96 6.72
C THR A 266 -9.16 -4.76 7.37
N PHE A 267 -7.91 -4.63 6.91
CA PHE A 267 -6.74 -5.25 7.52
C PHE A 267 -6.52 -4.81 8.98
N VAL A 268 -6.62 -3.50 9.27
CA VAL A 268 -6.48 -2.98 10.64
C VAL A 268 -7.56 -3.54 11.56
N ARG A 269 -8.83 -3.60 11.12
CA ARG A 269 -9.95 -4.15 11.90
C ARG A 269 -9.76 -5.62 12.26
N HIS A 270 -9.11 -6.39 11.39
CA HIS A 270 -8.71 -7.78 11.65
C HIS A 270 -7.33 -7.91 12.31
N GLY A 271 -6.72 -6.79 12.69
CA GLY A 271 -5.51 -6.75 13.51
C GLY A 271 -4.21 -7.06 12.77
N ILE A 272 -4.04 -6.49 11.58
CA ILE A 272 -2.74 -6.29 10.94
C ILE A 272 -2.08 -5.01 11.48
N ASP A 273 -0.76 -5.06 11.63
CA ASP A 273 0.06 -4.03 12.28
C ASP A 273 0.94 -3.24 11.31
N LEU A 274 1.54 -3.92 10.33
CA LEU A 274 2.47 -3.30 9.38
C LEU A 274 2.02 -3.47 7.94
N PHE A 275 2.15 -2.37 7.21
CA PHE A 275 1.84 -2.21 5.79
C PHE A 275 3.08 -1.71 5.06
N ASP A 276 3.01 -1.52 3.74
CA ASP A 276 4.08 -0.87 2.98
C ASP A 276 3.59 0.41 2.28
N SER A 277 4.53 1.13 1.68
CA SER A 277 4.30 2.35 0.90
C SER A 277 4.21 2.10 -0.61
N SER A 278 3.84 0.91 -1.07
CA SER A 278 3.73 0.62 -2.51
C SER A 278 2.66 1.51 -3.16
N LEU A 279 1.42 1.55 -2.63
CA LEU A 279 0.34 2.38 -3.18
C LEU A 279 0.71 3.87 -3.34
N PRO A 280 1.16 4.63 -2.32
CA PRO A 280 1.49 6.05 -2.48
C PRO A 280 2.56 6.31 -3.57
N LEU A 281 3.52 5.40 -3.73
CA LEU A 281 4.53 5.46 -4.78
C LEU A 281 3.97 5.05 -6.15
N THR A 282 3.04 4.10 -6.20
CA THR A 282 2.40 3.63 -7.43
C THR A 282 1.56 4.77 -8.01
N LEU A 283 0.87 5.51 -7.16
CA LEU A 283 0.15 6.71 -7.56
C LEU A 283 1.11 7.79 -8.06
N ALA A 284 2.24 8.03 -7.39
CA ALA A 284 3.21 9.03 -7.84
C ALA A 284 3.76 8.74 -9.24
N GLU A 285 4.16 7.50 -9.55
CA GLU A 285 4.62 7.10 -10.89
C GLU A 285 3.51 7.15 -11.97
N ARG A 286 2.23 7.02 -11.57
CA ARG A 286 1.07 7.20 -12.47
C ARG A 286 0.67 8.68 -12.67
N GLY A 287 1.37 9.63 -12.05
CA GLY A 287 0.97 11.04 -12.07
C GLY A 287 -0.27 11.33 -11.21
N CYS A 288 -0.53 10.51 -10.20
CA CYS A 288 -1.69 10.58 -9.32
C CYS A 288 -1.37 11.08 -7.91
N ALA A 289 -2.22 11.95 -7.38
CA ALA A 289 -2.20 12.42 -5.99
C ALA A 289 -3.33 11.78 -5.17
N PHE A 290 -3.11 11.42 -3.91
CA PHE A 290 -4.21 11.06 -3.00
C PHE A 290 -5.09 12.27 -2.66
N THR A 291 -6.40 12.07 -2.53
CA THR A 291 -7.40 13.13 -2.33
C THR A 291 -8.48 12.84 -1.29
N PHE A 292 -8.53 11.63 -0.72
CA PHE A 292 -9.61 11.24 0.19
C PHE A 292 -9.55 11.94 1.54
N HIS A 293 -10.71 12.09 2.19
CA HIS A 293 -10.85 12.87 3.43
C HIS A 293 -11.01 11.96 4.66
N TYR A 294 -10.31 12.34 5.73
CA TYR A 294 -10.45 11.78 7.07
C TYR A 294 -11.18 12.80 7.94
N VAL A 295 -12.49 12.65 8.12
CA VAL A 295 -13.26 13.59 8.95
C VAL A 295 -13.15 13.15 10.40
N LYS A 296 -12.70 14.06 11.27
CA LYS A 296 -12.82 13.89 12.72
C LYS A 296 -14.20 14.41 13.13
N HIS A 297 -15.09 13.52 13.57
CA HIS A 297 -16.31 13.95 14.25
C HIS A 297 -15.91 14.55 15.61
N SER A 298 -15.92 15.87 15.70
CA SER A 298 -15.88 16.55 16.99
C SER A 298 -17.15 16.23 17.75
N GLN A 299 -17.03 15.56 18.89
CA GLN A 299 -18.17 15.45 19.80
C GLN A 299 -18.58 16.87 20.22
N GLU A 300 -19.75 17.30 19.77
CA GLU A 300 -20.41 18.45 20.32
C GLU A 300 -20.78 18.12 21.77
N ASN A 301 -20.01 18.68 22.71
CA ASN A 301 -20.40 18.70 24.11
C ASN A 301 -21.69 19.51 24.23
N SER A 302 -22.83 18.83 24.15
CA SER A 302 -24.15 19.32 24.54
C SER A 302 -24.26 19.43 26.07
N SER A 303 -23.25 20.06 26.69
CA SER A 303 -23.27 20.52 28.07
C SER A 303 -23.94 21.89 28.13
N SER A 304 -25.22 21.96 27.75
CA SER A 304 -26.09 23.09 28.06
C SER A 304 -26.46 23.08 29.54
N ASN A 305 -25.48 23.41 30.39
CA ASN A 305 -25.73 23.72 31.79
C ASN A 305 -26.69 24.91 31.86
N PRO A 306 -27.89 24.79 32.47
CA PRO A 306 -28.76 25.93 32.66
C PRO A 306 -28.14 26.85 33.72
N VAL A 307 -27.68 28.02 33.28
CA VAL A 307 -27.19 29.06 34.19
C VAL A 307 -28.36 29.57 35.03
N SER A 308 -28.40 29.15 36.29
CA SER A 308 -29.35 29.63 37.29
C SER A 308 -28.95 31.01 37.79
N ASN A 309 -29.14 32.03 36.95
CA ASN A 309 -29.00 33.42 37.37
C ASN A 309 -30.19 33.81 38.25
N THR A 310 -29.92 34.15 39.51
CA THR A 310 -30.89 34.72 40.44
C THR A 310 -30.70 36.23 40.58
N ASN A 311 -31.82 36.93 40.83
CA ASN A 311 -31.98 38.36 41.16
C ASN A 311 -32.07 39.35 39.98
N GLY A 312 -33.12 40.19 39.98
CA GLY A 312 -33.22 41.38 39.11
C GLY A 312 -34.62 41.75 38.63
N ILE A 313 -35.52 42.12 39.55
CA ILE A 313 -36.86 42.70 39.29
C ILE A 313 -36.83 43.80 38.21
N HIS A 314 -37.70 43.74 37.18
CA HIS A 314 -38.66 44.82 36.82
C HIS A 314 -39.56 44.53 35.58
N THR A 315 -40.87 44.43 35.83
CA THR A 315 -42.03 44.92 35.03
C THR A 315 -41.89 45.24 33.51
N HIS A 316 -42.58 44.50 32.62
CA HIS A 316 -43.78 44.97 31.86
C HIS A 316 -44.36 44.00 30.78
N THR A 317 -45.62 43.56 31.00
CA THR A 317 -46.77 43.38 30.06
C THR A 317 -46.65 43.01 28.55
N ASN A 318 -47.34 41.90 28.19
CA ASN A 318 -48.27 41.65 27.05
C ASN A 318 -47.80 41.18 25.64
N GLY A 319 -48.57 40.22 25.07
CA GLY A 319 -48.63 39.83 23.63
C GLY A 319 -48.03 38.44 23.33
N VAL A 320 -48.74 37.30 23.35
CA VAL A 320 -49.85 36.79 22.47
C VAL A 320 -49.37 36.27 21.10
N ASP A 321 -49.39 34.93 20.97
CA ASP A 321 -49.66 34.06 19.79
C ASP A 321 -48.91 34.31 18.44
N GLU A 322 -48.81 33.40 17.47
CA GLU A 322 -49.58 32.19 17.17
C GLU A 322 -48.77 31.16 16.34
N ILE A 323 -49.26 29.92 16.25
CA ILE A 323 -48.68 28.82 15.45
C ILE A 323 -49.40 28.74 14.10
N HIS A 324 -48.70 28.51 12.99
CA HIS A 324 -49.33 27.86 11.82
C HIS A 324 -48.40 26.95 11.02
N THR A 325 -48.72 25.65 11.06
CA THR A 325 -48.28 24.61 10.13
C THR A 325 -49.15 24.61 8.87
N HIS A 326 -48.61 24.20 7.71
CA HIS A 326 -49.40 23.50 6.69
C HIS A 326 -48.55 22.55 5.82
N THR A 327 -49.21 21.55 5.24
CA THR A 327 -48.64 20.33 4.66
C THR A 327 -49.19 20.05 3.24
N ASN A 328 -48.70 18.97 2.60
CA ASN A 328 -49.18 18.30 1.37
C ASN A 328 -48.74 18.98 0.04
N GLY A 329 -48.44 18.28 -1.07
CA GLY A 329 -48.25 16.84 -1.34
C GLY A 329 -48.87 16.35 -2.68
N VAL A 330 -48.20 15.39 -3.39
CA VAL A 330 -48.81 14.33 -4.26
C VAL A 330 -49.35 14.83 -5.65
N ASP A 331 -49.33 14.15 -6.83
CA ASP A 331 -49.06 12.75 -7.29
C ASP A 331 -48.59 12.62 -8.79
N GLU A 332 -48.52 11.37 -9.31
CA GLU A 332 -48.83 10.86 -10.69
C GLU A 332 -47.75 10.82 -11.83
N THR A 333 -48.10 10.13 -12.94
CA THR A 333 -47.20 9.31 -13.81
C THR A 333 -47.44 9.42 -15.36
N LEU A 334 -47.28 8.30 -16.12
CA LEU A 334 -47.50 8.02 -17.58
C LEU A 334 -46.39 8.54 -18.56
N ILE A 335 -45.72 7.80 -19.48
CA ILE A 335 -45.90 6.60 -20.36
C ILE A 335 -46.32 6.90 -21.83
N HIS A 336 -45.46 6.55 -22.82
CA HIS A 336 -45.72 6.06 -24.21
C HIS A 336 -44.36 5.96 -24.99
N THR A 337 -43.80 4.82 -25.43
CA THR A 337 -44.06 3.82 -26.53
C THR A 337 -43.68 4.17 -27.99
N ASN A 338 -42.74 3.39 -28.53
CA ASN A 338 -42.62 2.81 -29.91
C ASN A 338 -42.32 3.67 -31.16
N GLY A 339 -41.43 3.13 -32.03
CA GLY A 339 -41.25 3.50 -33.45
C GLY A 339 -40.00 2.84 -34.09
N VAL A 340 -40.14 2.22 -35.26
CA VAL A 340 -39.11 1.42 -35.98
C VAL A 340 -39.05 1.88 -37.45
N ASP A 341 -37.87 1.89 -38.10
CA ASP A 341 -37.70 1.36 -39.47
C ASP A 341 -36.23 1.31 -39.97
N GLU A 342 -35.97 0.40 -40.92
CA GLU A 342 -34.70 0.16 -41.61
C GLU A 342 -34.63 0.84 -42.99
N THR A 343 -33.43 0.97 -43.60
CA THR A 343 -33.15 0.54 -45.00
C THR A 343 -31.69 0.73 -45.44
N HIS A 344 -31.24 -0.10 -46.40
CA HIS A 344 -29.89 -0.12 -46.99
C HIS A 344 -29.75 0.71 -48.28
N THR A 345 -28.53 1.15 -48.61
CA THR A 345 -27.98 1.10 -50.00
C THR A 345 -26.44 1.07 -50.04
N HIS A 346 -25.87 0.31 -50.99
CA HIS A 346 -24.44 0.28 -51.35
C HIS A 346 -24.11 1.20 -52.54
N THR A 347 -22.84 1.62 -52.69
CA THR A 347 -22.12 1.66 -54.00
C THR A 347 -20.59 1.83 -53.80
N ASN A 348 -19.79 1.41 -54.78
CA ASN A 348 -18.32 1.33 -54.75
C ASN A 348 -17.63 2.54 -55.44
N GLY A 349 -16.31 2.75 -55.25
CA GLY A 349 -15.51 3.33 -56.34
C GLY A 349 -14.10 3.91 -56.07
N VAL A 350 -13.05 3.11 -56.35
CA VAL A 350 -11.79 3.46 -57.07
C VAL A 350 -10.65 4.25 -56.36
N GLU A 351 -9.42 3.83 -56.68
CA GLU A 351 -8.09 4.25 -56.18
C GLU A 351 -7.46 5.44 -56.93
N SER A 352 -6.38 6.02 -56.38
CA SER A 352 -5.15 6.31 -57.16
C SER A 352 -3.96 6.78 -56.29
N ASP A 353 -2.76 6.29 -56.61
CA ASP A 353 -1.48 6.61 -55.96
C ASP A 353 -0.88 7.97 -56.35
N LYS A 354 0.05 8.50 -55.51
CA LYS A 354 1.39 8.96 -55.96
C LYS A 354 2.40 9.25 -54.82
N HIS A 355 3.68 9.03 -55.15
CA HIS A 355 4.91 9.27 -54.38
C HIS A 355 5.03 10.70 -53.78
N SER A 356 5.83 11.02 -52.75
CA SER A 356 7.31 10.82 -52.74
C SER A 356 8.00 11.10 -51.38
N ILE A 357 9.00 10.27 -51.06
CA ILE A 357 10.35 10.59 -50.51
C ILE A 357 10.48 11.51 -49.26
N ASP A 358 10.97 10.89 -48.17
CA ASP A 358 11.66 11.48 -47.00
C ASP A 358 13.18 11.54 -47.25
N PRO A 359 13.99 12.38 -46.57
CA PRO A 359 14.77 11.82 -45.45
C PRO A 359 15.19 12.81 -44.32
N ALA A 360 15.18 12.33 -43.06
CA ALA A 360 16.32 12.46 -42.13
C ALA A 360 16.20 11.58 -40.85
N GLU A 361 16.42 10.26 -40.97
CA GLU A 361 16.73 9.41 -39.80
C GLU A 361 18.21 9.52 -39.38
N LEU A 362 18.49 9.32 -38.09
CA LEU A 362 19.80 8.83 -37.65
C LEU A 362 19.67 7.74 -36.55
N ILE A 363 19.40 6.52 -37.01
CA ILE A 363 20.09 5.27 -36.64
C ILE A 363 20.35 5.01 -35.14
N LEU A 364 19.69 3.97 -34.60
CA LEU A 364 20.38 2.89 -33.85
C LEU A 364 19.63 1.56 -34.06
N SER A 365 20.38 0.46 -34.11
CA SER A 365 20.01 -0.74 -34.87
C SER A 365 19.33 -1.88 -34.08
N ASP A 366 18.18 -2.30 -34.61
CA ASP A 366 17.68 -3.66 -34.89
C ASP A 366 18.23 -4.91 -34.15
N SER A 367 17.30 -5.77 -33.68
CA SER A 367 17.31 -7.20 -34.04
C SER A 367 16.00 -7.96 -33.71
N SER A 368 15.33 -8.41 -34.78
CA SER A 368 14.50 -9.64 -34.91
C SER A 368 13.12 -9.76 -34.22
N ASP A 369 12.10 -9.33 -34.97
CA ASP A 369 10.86 -10.05 -35.31
C ASP A 369 10.15 -10.97 -34.29
N THR A 370 8.95 -10.54 -33.84
CA THR A 370 7.75 -11.39 -33.99
C THR A 370 6.49 -10.55 -34.17
N LYS A 371 5.66 -10.87 -35.18
CA LYS A 371 4.52 -10.08 -35.65
C LYS A 371 3.50 -9.70 -34.56
N VAL A 372 3.36 -8.41 -34.28
CA VAL A 372 2.21 -7.85 -33.54
C VAL A 372 1.12 -7.43 -34.53
N LYS A 373 -0.09 -7.96 -34.37
CA LYS A 373 -1.28 -7.46 -35.09
C LYS A 373 -1.67 -6.09 -34.51
N THR A 374 -1.60 -5.05 -35.33
CA THR A 374 -2.11 -3.72 -34.99
C THR A 374 -3.63 -3.70 -34.97
N SER A 375 -4.24 -4.03 -33.82
CA SER A 375 -5.62 -3.64 -33.55
C SER A 375 -5.64 -2.18 -33.13
N ASN A 376 -6.31 -1.32 -33.89
CA ASN A 376 -6.69 0.02 -33.43
C ASN A 376 -7.67 -0.12 -32.26
N LYS A 377 -7.14 -0.19 -31.03
CA LYS A 377 -7.90 0.12 -29.82
C LYS A 377 -7.80 1.62 -29.60
N THR A 378 -8.95 2.28 -29.56
CA THR A 378 -9.07 3.58 -28.90
C THR A 378 -8.44 3.47 -27.51
N GLY A 379 -7.54 4.41 -27.19
CA GLY A 379 -6.80 4.35 -25.93
C GLY A 379 -7.78 4.35 -24.77
N THR A 380 -7.70 3.32 -23.91
CA THR A 380 -8.45 3.28 -22.66
C THR A 380 -7.96 4.42 -21.78
N LEU A 381 -8.76 5.48 -21.67
CA LEU A 381 -8.51 6.58 -20.76
C LEU A 381 -8.34 6.02 -19.34
N TYR A 382 -7.30 6.46 -18.63
CA TYR A 382 -7.10 6.04 -17.24
C TYR A 382 -8.26 6.56 -16.39
N ASN A 383 -9.03 5.65 -15.78
CA ASN A 383 -10.12 6.02 -14.89
C ASN A 383 -9.59 6.09 -13.45
N PRO A 384 -9.44 7.30 -12.84
CA PRO A 384 -8.94 7.43 -11.48
C PRO A 384 -9.92 6.83 -10.47
N ARG A 385 -9.38 6.16 -9.44
CA ARG A 385 -10.17 5.63 -8.32
C ARG A 385 -10.70 6.76 -7.41
N PRO A 386 -11.78 6.55 -6.63
CA PRO A 386 -12.38 7.56 -5.74
C PRO A 386 -11.46 8.22 -4.69
N TYR A 387 -10.25 7.68 -4.48
CA TYR A 387 -9.25 8.19 -3.53
C TYR A 387 -8.07 8.91 -4.19
N GLU A 388 -8.02 9.02 -5.52
CA GLU A 388 -6.89 9.58 -6.26
C GLU A 388 -7.29 10.66 -7.29
N MET A 389 -6.32 11.45 -7.72
CA MET A 389 -6.44 12.55 -8.66
C MET A 389 -5.37 12.39 -9.74
N TRP A 390 -5.78 11.99 -10.95
CA TRP A 390 -4.88 11.77 -12.09
C TRP A 390 -4.54 13.09 -12.79
N LEU A 391 -3.40 13.67 -12.45
CA LEU A 391 -3.03 15.04 -12.86
C LEU A 391 -2.62 15.18 -14.33
N GLN A 392 -2.55 14.07 -15.09
CA GLN A 392 -2.40 14.14 -16.55
C GLN A 392 -3.70 14.60 -17.25
N HIS A 393 -4.85 14.57 -16.58
CA HIS A 393 -6.11 15.00 -17.17
C HIS A 393 -6.09 16.51 -17.52
N PRO A 394 -6.46 16.93 -18.75
CA PRO A 394 -6.37 18.33 -19.19
C PRO A 394 -7.12 19.34 -18.31
N ARG A 395 -8.15 18.90 -17.56
CA ARG A 395 -8.90 19.76 -16.62
C ARG A 395 -8.01 20.47 -15.58
N TYR A 396 -6.81 19.95 -15.31
CA TYR A 396 -5.88 20.55 -14.36
C TYR A 396 -4.94 21.60 -14.97
N GLU A 397 -4.89 21.78 -16.29
CA GLU A 397 -3.97 22.69 -16.99
C GLU A 397 -4.03 24.14 -16.45
N ALA A 398 -5.23 24.60 -16.07
CA ALA A 398 -5.48 25.91 -15.48
C ALA A 398 -6.00 25.85 -14.02
N ASP A 399 -5.83 24.72 -13.33
CA ASP A 399 -6.22 24.58 -11.92
C ASP A 399 -5.09 25.08 -10.99
N PHE A 400 -5.19 26.36 -10.61
CA PHE A 400 -4.22 27.01 -9.72
C PHE A 400 -4.44 26.71 -8.22
N THR A 401 -5.27 25.73 -7.85
CA THR A 401 -5.44 25.31 -6.45
C THR A 401 -4.37 24.27 -6.04
N PRO A 402 -4.06 24.10 -4.74
CA PRO A 402 -3.19 23.02 -4.27
C PRO A 402 -3.83 21.65 -4.51
N LEU A 403 -3.04 20.57 -4.46
CA LEU A 403 -3.57 19.20 -4.65
C LEU A 403 -4.75 18.93 -3.70
N LEU A 404 -4.57 19.24 -2.41
CA LEU A 404 -5.62 19.15 -1.39
C LEU A 404 -5.59 20.37 -0.47
N THR A 405 -6.72 21.08 -0.39
CA THR A 405 -6.89 22.24 0.50
C THR A 405 -6.67 21.84 1.96
N GLY A 406 -5.89 22.62 2.70
CA GLY A 406 -5.53 22.33 4.10
C GLY A 406 -4.46 21.24 4.28
N CYS A 407 -3.92 20.65 3.21
CA CYS A 407 -2.78 19.76 3.32
C CYS A 407 -1.49 20.54 3.63
N GLU A 408 -0.72 20.07 4.60
CA GLU A 408 0.46 20.76 5.15
C GLU A 408 1.79 20.30 4.54
N CYS A 409 1.76 19.39 3.56
CA CYS A 409 2.95 18.90 2.89
C CYS A 409 3.64 20.01 2.07
N TYR A 410 4.94 19.84 1.78
CA TYR A 410 5.70 20.78 0.96
C TYR A 410 4.99 21.07 -0.38
N THR A 411 4.47 20.03 -1.04
CA THR A 411 3.82 20.16 -2.36
C THR A 411 2.59 21.05 -2.32
N CYS A 412 1.65 20.81 -1.39
CA CYS A 412 0.43 21.61 -1.28
C CYS A 412 0.67 23.04 -0.78
N LYS A 413 1.79 23.31 -0.09
CA LYS A 413 2.14 24.65 0.37
C LYS A 413 2.77 25.53 -0.72
N ASN A 414 3.45 24.93 -1.70
CA ASN A 414 4.29 25.65 -2.66
C ASN A 414 3.85 25.49 -4.13
N HIS A 415 3.01 24.51 -4.44
CA HIS A 415 2.69 24.14 -5.82
C HIS A 415 1.19 23.92 -6.06
N THR A 416 0.75 24.30 -7.25
CA THR A 416 -0.61 24.17 -7.77
C THR A 416 -0.78 22.89 -8.61
N ARG A 417 -2.01 22.39 -8.78
CA ARG A 417 -2.33 21.29 -9.70
C ARG A 417 -1.85 21.56 -11.13
N ALA A 418 -2.05 22.77 -11.66
CA ALA A 418 -1.56 23.22 -12.96
C ALA A 418 -0.04 23.06 -13.14
N TYR A 419 0.75 23.45 -12.13
CA TYR A 419 2.20 23.25 -12.15
C TYR A 419 2.59 21.76 -12.16
N ILE A 420 1.93 20.91 -11.38
CA ILE A 420 2.22 19.47 -11.40
C ILE A 420 1.77 18.84 -12.73
N HIS A 421 0.60 19.21 -13.26
CA HIS A 421 0.16 18.84 -14.60
C HIS A 421 1.20 19.21 -15.66
N HIS A 422 1.68 20.46 -15.65
CA HIS A 422 2.73 20.94 -16.53
C HIS A 422 4.00 20.07 -16.44
N LEU A 423 4.53 19.83 -15.23
CA LEU A 423 5.71 18.99 -15.03
C LEU A 423 5.53 17.57 -15.61
N ILE A 424 4.36 16.95 -15.44
CA ILE A 424 4.08 15.63 -16.02
C ILE A 424 4.03 15.72 -17.56
N SER A 425 3.36 16.75 -18.11
CA SER A 425 3.24 16.97 -19.55
C SER A 425 4.58 17.24 -20.23
N VAL A 426 5.53 17.92 -19.57
CA VAL A 426 6.91 18.09 -20.05
C VAL A 426 7.87 16.96 -19.66
N LYS A 427 7.37 15.91 -18.98
CA LYS A 427 8.13 14.71 -18.53
C LYS A 427 9.26 15.01 -17.53
N GLU A 428 9.08 16.03 -16.69
CA GLU A 428 10.03 16.40 -15.66
C GLU A 428 9.91 15.51 -14.41
N MET A 429 11.04 14.91 -13.98
CA MET A 429 11.08 13.97 -12.85
C MET A 429 10.63 14.60 -11.52
N LEU A 430 10.67 15.93 -11.40
CA LEU A 430 10.18 16.67 -10.24
C LEU A 430 8.70 16.40 -9.94
N ALA A 431 7.89 16.03 -10.95
CA ALA A 431 6.49 15.62 -10.74
C ALA A 431 6.39 14.43 -9.76
N SER A 432 7.11 13.34 -10.01
CA SER A 432 7.09 12.14 -9.15
C SER A 432 7.66 12.42 -7.76
N VAL A 433 8.65 13.32 -7.63
CA VAL A 433 9.17 13.77 -6.32
C VAL A 433 8.07 14.48 -5.53
N LEU A 434 7.43 15.50 -6.11
CA LEU A 434 6.39 16.29 -5.46
C LEU A 434 5.13 15.46 -5.13
N LEU A 435 4.75 14.54 -6.01
CA LEU A 435 3.68 13.59 -5.75
C LEU A 435 4.04 12.60 -4.64
N SER A 436 5.27 12.11 -4.58
CA SER A 436 5.71 11.20 -3.51
C SER A 436 5.69 11.88 -2.14
N ILE A 437 6.15 13.14 -2.04
CA ILE A 437 6.06 13.93 -0.80
C ILE A 437 4.61 14.06 -0.35
N HIS A 438 3.69 14.41 -1.26
CA HIS A 438 2.26 14.53 -0.95
C HIS A 438 1.66 13.20 -0.52
N ASN A 439 1.82 12.16 -1.34
CA ASN A 439 1.19 10.86 -1.13
C ASN A 439 1.69 10.19 0.17
N LEU A 440 2.99 10.23 0.46
CA LEU A 440 3.54 9.67 1.71
C LEU A 440 3.10 10.49 2.95
N HIS A 441 3.08 11.82 2.88
CA HIS A 441 2.58 12.66 3.97
C HIS A 441 1.10 12.41 4.26
N HIS A 442 0.29 12.28 3.21
CA HIS A 442 -1.14 12.00 3.30
C HIS A 442 -1.38 10.60 3.89
N TYR A 443 -0.64 9.58 3.43
CA TYR A 443 -0.68 8.21 3.96
C TYR A 443 -0.19 8.11 5.42
N TYR A 444 0.77 8.93 5.85
CA TYR A 444 1.13 9.06 7.26
C TYR A 444 -0.03 9.64 8.09
N LYS A 445 -0.69 10.70 7.61
CA LYS A 445 -1.87 11.26 8.28
C LYS A 445 -3.03 10.25 8.36
N PHE A 446 -3.22 9.40 7.35
CA PHE A 446 -4.18 8.30 7.37
C PHE A 446 -3.91 7.35 8.55
N PHE A 447 -2.71 6.77 8.64
CA PHE A 447 -2.36 5.84 9.72
C PHE A 447 -2.38 6.49 11.11
N LYS A 448 -1.96 7.76 11.22
CA LYS A 448 -2.08 8.53 12.46
C LYS A 448 -3.55 8.69 12.89
N THR A 449 -4.45 8.95 11.94
CA THR A 449 -5.90 9.07 12.20
C THR A 449 -6.51 7.73 12.60
N ILE A 450 -6.12 6.63 11.94
CA ILE A 450 -6.49 5.27 12.35
C ILE A 450 -6.08 5.02 13.82
N ARG A 451 -4.82 5.30 14.20
CA ARG A 451 -4.38 5.11 15.59
C ARG A 451 -5.17 5.96 16.58
N GLN A 452 -5.52 7.20 16.22
CA GLN A 452 -6.38 8.07 17.04
C GLN A 452 -7.80 7.51 17.21
N SER A 453 -8.40 6.93 16.16
CA SER A 453 -9.69 6.22 16.25
C SER A 453 -9.61 5.04 17.24
N LEU A 454 -8.59 4.18 17.10
CA LEU A 454 -8.37 3.03 18.00
C LEU A 454 -8.09 3.45 19.46
N LEU A 455 -7.46 4.62 19.67
CA LEU A 455 -7.24 5.20 20.99
C LEU A 455 -8.52 5.77 21.60
N SER A 456 -9.42 6.36 20.80
CA SER A 456 -10.72 6.83 21.29
C SER A 456 -11.65 5.68 21.67
N GLY A 457 -11.58 4.55 20.97
CA GLY A 457 -12.52 3.44 21.15
C GLY A 457 -13.89 3.66 20.50
N ASP A 458 -14.04 4.73 19.72
CA ASP A 458 -15.25 5.04 18.95
C ASP A 458 -15.02 4.65 17.48
N SER A 459 -15.71 3.60 17.01
CA SER A 459 -15.64 3.12 15.62
C SER A 459 -16.28 4.06 14.61
N ASN A 460 -17.09 5.02 15.07
CA ASN A 460 -17.84 5.98 14.27
C ASN A 460 -17.23 7.39 14.34
N SER A 461 -16.27 7.63 15.23
CA SER A 461 -15.58 8.94 15.39
C SER A 461 -14.86 9.44 14.13
N TYR A 462 -14.59 8.54 13.17
CA TYR A 462 -13.99 8.88 11.88
C TYR A 462 -14.68 8.13 10.75
N SER A 463 -15.29 8.90 9.84
CA SER A 463 -15.69 8.42 8.52
C SER A 463 -14.59 8.71 7.51
N PHE A 464 -14.25 7.72 6.70
CA PHE A 464 -13.39 7.89 5.53
C PHE A 464 -14.28 8.22 4.33
N HIS A 465 -14.33 9.51 3.99
CA HIS A 465 -15.06 9.97 2.81
C HIS A 465 -14.11 9.97 1.62
N PHE A 466 -14.32 8.98 0.74
CA PHE A 466 -13.83 9.00 -0.62
C PHE A 466 -14.70 9.96 -1.43
N ARG A 467 -14.16 10.62 -2.46
CA ARG A 467 -15.00 11.50 -3.28
C ARG A 467 -15.90 10.61 -4.14
N ASP A 468 -17.21 10.81 -4.05
CA ASP A 468 -18.14 10.21 -4.99
C ASP A 468 -17.84 10.73 -6.40
N SER A 469 -18.06 9.89 -7.41
CA SER A 469 -17.72 10.16 -8.81
C SER A 469 -18.67 11.17 -9.50
N GLU A 470 -19.46 11.93 -8.73
CA GLU A 470 -20.50 12.83 -9.24
C GLU A 470 -20.10 14.33 -9.14
N ASP A 471 -18.93 14.64 -8.58
CA ASP A 471 -18.28 15.97 -8.59
C ASP A 471 -17.44 16.20 -9.90
N GLU A 472 -17.93 15.77 -11.07
CA GLU A 472 -17.22 15.91 -12.37
C GLU A 472 -17.55 17.19 -13.17
#